data_AF-A0A833RB08-F1
#
_entry.id   AF-A0A833RB08-F1
#
_cell.length_a   1.000
_cell.length_b   1.000
_cell.length_c   1.000
_cell.angle_alpha   90.00
_cell.angle_beta   90.00
_cell.angle_gamma   90.00
#
_symmetry.space_group_name_H-M   'P 1'
#
loop_
_entity.id
_entity.type
_entity.pdbx_description
1 polymer ?
#
loop_
_entity_poly.entity_id
_entity_poly.type
_entity_poly.pdbx_seq_one_letter_code
_entity_poly.pdbx_strand_id
1 'polypeptide(L)'
;MDQSSFSLYQIFSTTEMQELLEVVIWFYLDRHLLGLALELNGCFHSIVHYFLDSEWEDSCAKVAASIAFRVPKDLNCLRIVECITGTDSRTKYLQSQLALHLLIVCFDNKVKSAEEILKLLASVNLKGNSCDFFKLYIYLVLTEKFLLLYRPFQEKSKIVDLWCKYLRNCSTQITSTNWRSYASKVRSKASYLLQNMALKSSS
;
A
#
# COMPACT_ATOMS: atom_id res chain seq x y z
N MET A 1 20.95 43.70 17.33
CA MET A 1 21.19 42.34 16.80
C MET A 1 19.84 41.67 16.76
N ASP A 2 19.15 41.84 15.62
CA ASP A 2 17.81 41.30 15.40
C ASP A 2 17.88 39.79 15.23
N GLN A 3 17.24 39.08 16.15
CA GLN A 3 16.73 37.73 15.89
C GLN A 3 15.48 37.89 15.01
N SER A 4 15.70 37.97 13.70
CA SER A 4 14.63 37.81 12.72
C SER A 4 14.19 36.35 12.72
N SER A 5 13.14 36.07 13.49
CA SER A 5 12.28 34.90 13.35
C SER A 5 11.77 34.83 11.91
N PHE A 6 12.34 33.91 11.12
CA PHE A 6 11.76 33.55 9.83
C PHE A 6 10.43 32.82 10.09
N SER A 7 9.31 33.56 10.06
CA SER A 7 8.01 32.94 9.89
C SER A 7 7.95 32.37 8.47
N LEU A 8 8.07 31.06 8.32
CA LEU A 8 7.65 30.40 7.09
C LEU A 8 6.15 30.66 6.93
N TYR A 9 5.78 31.60 6.07
CA TYR A 9 4.39 31.78 5.66
C TYR A 9 3.95 30.47 4.98
N GLN A 10 3.12 29.68 5.66
CA GLN A 10 2.36 28.61 5.00
C GLN A 10 1.42 29.28 4.00
N ILE A 11 1.78 29.20 2.71
CA ILE A 11 0.99 29.77 1.61
C ILE A 11 -0.35 29.03 1.48
N PHE A 12 -0.34 27.73 1.78
CA PHE A 12 -1.51 26.86 1.75
C PHE A 12 -1.79 26.29 3.15
N SER A 13 -3.07 26.12 3.46
CA SER A 13 -3.49 25.33 4.60
C SER A 13 -3.17 23.84 4.41
N THR A 14 -3.11 23.10 5.52
CA THR A 14 -2.89 21.64 5.51
C THR A 14 -3.96 20.93 4.69
N THR A 15 -5.21 21.41 4.72
CA THR A 15 -6.32 20.84 3.93
C THR A 15 -6.14 21.07 2.43
N GLU A 16 -5.78 22.27 2.01
CA GLU A 16 -5.52 22.56 0.58
C GLU A 16 -4.37 21.70 0.03
N MET A 17 -3.35 21.44 0.83
CA MET A 17 -2.25 20.57 0.44
C MET A 17 -2.62 19.08 0.41
N GLN A 18 -3.54 18.64 1.27
CA GLN A 18 -4.12 17.29 1.18
C GLN A 18 -4.88 17.13 -0.12
N GLU A 19 -5.74 18.09 -0.46
CA GLU A 19 -6.53 18.08 -1.71
C GLU A 19 -5.61 18.11 -2.95
N LEU A 20 -4.57 18.95 -2.92
CA LEU A 20 -3.59 18.99 -4.01
C LEU A 20 -2.83 17.67 -4.15
N LEU A 21 -2.45 17.04 -3.02
CA LEU A 21 -1.83 15.72 -3.04
C LEU A 21 -2.74 14.67 -3.66
N GLU A 22 -4.04 14.68 -3.33
CA GLU A 22 -5.03 13.80 -3.94
C GLU A 22 -5.08 13.98 -5.45
N VAL A 23 -5.18 15.22 -5.93
CA VAL A 23 -5.23 15.55 -7.37
C VAL A 23 -3.99 15.04 -8.09
N VAL A 24 -2.79 15.26 -7.54
CA VAL A 24 -1.54 14.78 -8.13
C VAL A 24 -1.50 13.26 -8.19
N ILE A 25 -1.98 12.56 -7.15
CA ILE A 25 -2.08 11.09 -7.17
C ILE A 25 -3.07 10.60 -8.23
N TRP A 26 -4.20 11.29 -8.41
CA TRP A 26 -5.16 10.97 -9.47
C TRP A 26 -4.58 11.17 -10.86
N PHE A 27 -3.75 12.18 -11.08
CA PHE A 27 -3.07 12.37 -12.37
C PHE A 27 -2.16 11.21 -12.74
N TYR A 28 -1.52 10.54 -11.77
CA TYR A 28 -0.74 9.34 -12.06
C TYR A 28 -1.58 8.14 -12.56
N LEU A 29 -2.88 8.10 -12.27
CA LEU A 29 -3.76 7.05 -12.79
C LEU A 29 -4.18 7.30 -14.24
N ASP A 30 -4.23 8.56 -14.66
CA ASP A 30 -4.58 8.95 -16.02
C ASP A 30 -3.44 8.62 -16.99
N ARG A 31 -3.71 7.68 -17.89
CA ARG A 31 -2.72 7.24 -18.88
C ARG A 31 -2.40 8.33 -19.90
N HIS A 32 -3.28 9.30 -20.11
CA HIS A 32 -3.04 10.42 -21.01
C HIS A 32 -2.02 11.40 -20.43
N LEU A 33 -1.82 11.41 -19.11
CA LEU A 33 -0.90 12.29 -18.41
C LEU A 33 0.46 11.66 -18.12
N LEU A 34 0.73 10.44 -18.62
CA LEU A 34 2.02 9.76 -18.42
C LEU A 34 3.22 10.58 -18.92
N GLY A 35 3.02 11.40 -19.95
CA GLY A 35 4.06 12.30 -20.48
C GLY A 35 4.48 13.40 -19.50
N LEU A 36 3.69 13.68 -18.46
CA LEU A 36 3.96 14.67 -17.42
C LEU A 36 4.54 14.05 -16.15
N ALA A 37 4.84 12.75 -16.15
CA ALA A 37 5.20 12.02 -14.94
C ALA A 37 6.46 12.59 -14.24
N LEU A 38 7.42 13.13 -15.01
CA LEU A 38 8.63 13.73 -14.47
C LEU A 38 8.33 15.03 -13.72
N GLU A 39 7.54 15.91 -14.31
CA GLU A 39 7.11 17.18 -13.74
C GLU A 39 6.20 16.96 -12.52
N LEU A 40 5.27 16.01 -12.63
CA LEU A 40 4.41 15.59 -11.53
C LEU A 40 5.22 15.03 -10.36
N ASN A 41 6.32 14.31 -10.61
CA ASN A 41 7.16 13.77 -9.54
C ASN A 41 7.85 14.87 -8.71
N GLY A 42 8.32 15.94 -9.37
CA GLY A 42 8.84 17.12 -8.67
C GLY A 42 7.77 17.77 -7.80
N CYS A 43 6.58 18.00 -8.36
CA CYS A 43 5.43 18.57 -7.65
C CYS A 43 5.01 17.70 -6.46
N PHE A 44 4.84 16.39 -6.68
CA PHE A 44 4.51 15.42 -5.65
C PHE A 44 5.50 15.44 -4.49
N HIS A 45 6.80 15.47 -4.79
CA HIS A 45 7.85 15.51 -3.77
C HIS A 45 7.78 16.81 -2.95
N SER A 46 7.58 17.96 -3.60
CA SER A 46 7.38 19.24 -2.89
C SER A 46 6.16 19.22 -1.98
N ILE A 47 5.05 18.63 -2.42
CA ILE A 47 3.82 18.50 -1.62
C ILE A 47 4.04 17.61 -0.40
N VAL A 48 4.63 16.43 -0.57
CA VAL A 48 4.93 15.48 0.52
C VAL A 48 5.85 16.11 1.57
N HIS A 49 6.79 16.95 1.14
CA HIS A 49 7.72 17.64 2.03
C HIS A 49 7.21 18.98 2.58
N TYR A 50 6.05 19.46 2.14
CA TYR A 50 5.40 20.66 2.68
C TYR A 50 4.88 20.44 4.11
N PHE A 51 4.30 19.27 4.37
CA PHE A 51 3.71 18.95 5.67
C PHE A 51 4.75 18.96 6.79
N LEU A 52 4.37 19.45 7.96
CA LEU A 52 5.18 19.27 9.16
C LEU A 52 5.16 17.81 9.59
N ASP A 53 6.19 17.36 10.30
CA ASP A 53 6.25 15.97 10.81
C ASP A 53 5.05 15.64 11.72
N SER A 54 4.57 16.61 12.50
CA SER A 54 3.39 16.47 13.35
C SER A 54 2.07 16.33 12.58
N GLU A 55 2.02 16.78 11.33
CA GLU A 55 0.82 16.77 10.49
C GLU A 55 0.81 15.60 9.50
N TRP A 56 1.98 15.04 9.21
CA TRP A 56 2.17 14.12 8.09
C TRP A 56 1.36 12.83 8.24
N GLU A 57 1.40 12.20 9.41
CA GLU A 57 0.72 10.92 9.62
C GLU A 57 -0.80 11.04 9.47
N ASP A 58 -1.40 12.05 10.13
CA ASP A 58 -2.83 12.33 10.05
C ASP A 58 -3.27 12.75 8.63
N SER A 59 -2.48 13.59 7.97
CA SER A 59 -2.76 14.03 6.59
C SER A 59 -2.70 12.87 5.61
N CYS A 60 -1.69 12.02 5.75
CA CYS A 60 -1.50 10.84 4.93
C CYS A 60 -2.65 9.85 5.07
N ALA A 61 -3.12 9.58 6.30
CA ALA A 61 -4.27 8.71 6.53
C ALA A 61 -5.56 9.28 5.90
N LYS A 62 -5.81 10.59 6.01
CA LYS A 62 -6.96 11.26 5.38
C LYS A 62 -6.93 11.15 3.86
N VAL A 63 -5.80 11.50 3.25
CA VAL A 63 -5.58 11.41 1.79
C VAL A 63 -5.75 9.97 1.31
N ALA A 64 -5.14 9.00 2.00
CA ALA A 64 -5.25 7.59 1.67
C ALA A 64 -6.69 7.08 1.74
N ALA A 65 -7.44 7.47 2.77
CA ALA A 65 -8.85 7.13 2.92
C ALA A 65 -9.72 7.73 1.80
N SER A 66 -9.56 9.02 1.50
CA SER A 66 -10.30 9.73 0.45
C SER A 66 -10.07 9.07 -0.92
N ILE A 67 -8.82 8.79 -1.24
CA ILE A 67 -8.43 8.14 -2.49
C ILE A 67 -9.00 6.73 -2.56
N ALA A 68 -8.76 5.89 -1.55
CA ALA A 68 -9.16 4.49 -1.56
C ALA A 68 -10.68 4.31 -1.74
N PHE A 69 -11.48 5.24 -1.21
CA PHE A 69 -12.94 5.23 -1.35
C PHE A 69 -13.41 5.36 -2.81
N ARG A 70 -12.64 6.04 -3.66
CA ARG A 70 -13.00 6.34 -5.06
C ARG A 70 -12.36 5.39 -6.07
N VAL A 71 -11.32 4.65 -5.67
CA VAL A 71 -10.58 3.74 -6.57
C VAL A 71 -11.42 2.48 -6.86
N PRO A 72 -11.63 2.11 -8.14
CA PRO A 72 -12.24 0.83 -8.49
C PRO A 72 -11.45 -0.35 -7.92
N LYS A 73 -12.13 -1.40 -7.46
CA LYS A 73 -11.54 -2.61 -6.86
C LYS A 73 -10.90 -3.55 -7.90
N ASP A 74 -10.05 -2.99 -8.75
CA ASP A 74 -9.35 -3.67 -9.84
C ASP A 74 -7.83 -3.39 -9.78
N LEU A 75 -7.12 -3.57 -10.90
CA LEU A 75 -5.67 -3.31 -10.96
C LEU A 75 -5.29 -1.85 -10.69
N ASN A 76 -6.23 -0.90 -10.72
CA ASN A 76 -5.98 0.48 -10.36
C ASN A 76 -5.63 0.64 -8.87
N CYS A 77 -6.10 -0.28 -8.00
CA CYS A 77 -5.63 -0.34 -6.61
C CYS A 77 -4.10 -0.53 -6.54
N LEU A 78 -3.52 -1.30 -7.46
CA LEU A 78 -2.07 -1.52 -7.47
C LEU A 78 -1.35 -0.32 -8.06
N ARG A 79 -1.86 0.18 -9.20
CA ARG A 79 -1.26 1.32 -9.92
C ARG A 79 -1.14 2.56 -9.05
N ILE A 80 -2.14 2.86 -8.22
CA ILE A 80 -2.12 4.08 -7.38
C ILE A 80 -1.08 4.01 -6.25
N VAL A 81 -0.74 2.80 -5.79
CA VAL A 81 0.32 2.59 -4.81
C VAL A 81 1.68 2.59 -5.50
N GLU A 82 1.77 1.95 -6.66
CA GLU A 82 3.01 1.79 -7.43
C GLU A 82 3.47 3.08 -8.12
N CYS A 83 2.55 4.01 -8.43
CA CYS A 83 2.89 5.28 -9.05
C CYS A 83 3.56 6.26 -8.10
N ILE A 84 3.43 6.08 -6.79
CA ILE A 84 4.19 6.85 -5.81
C ILE A 84 5.63 6.35 -5.88
N THR A 85 6.50 7.14 -6.49
CA THR A 85 7.92 6.83 -6.60
C THR A 85 8.71 7.58 -5.53
N GLY A 86 9.54 6.87 -4.77
CA GLY A 86 10.32 7.47 -3.70
C GLY A 86 10.92 6.42 -2.77
N THR A 87 12.08 6.74 -2.19
CA THR A 87 12.76 5.86 -1.23
C THR A 87 12.81 6.44 0.18
N ASP A 88 12.37 7.68 0.37
CA ASP A 88 12.28 8.34 1.66
C ASP A 88 11.18 7.73 2.55
N SER A 89 11.21 8.04 3.83
CA SER A 89 10.26 7.50 4.80
C SER A 89 8.84 8.00 4.57
N ARG A 90 8.64 9.25 4.12
CA ARG A 90 7.32 9.84 3.92
C ARG A 90 6.60 9.18 2.75
N THR A 91 7.26 9.03 1.61
CA THR A 91 6.67 8.34 0.44
C THR A 91 6.35 6.87 0.73
N LYS A 92 7.23 6.15 1.43
CA LYS A 92 6.95 4.79 1.90
C LYS A 92 5.77 4.72 2.86
N TYR A 93 5.64 5.70 3.74
CA TYR A 93 4.51 5.81 4.65
C TYR A 93 3.20 6.01 3.88
N LEU A 94 3.18 6.91 2.89
CA LEU A 94 2.01 7.12 2.03
C LEU A 94 1.63 5.89 1.21
N GLN A 95 2.60 5.20 0.59
CA GLN A 95 2.35 3.94 -0.11
C GLN A 95 1.68 2.90 0.80
N SER A 96 2.17 2.79 2.04
CA SER A 96 1.63 1.83 2.99
C SER A 96 0.22 2.19 3.46
N GLN A 97 -0.04 3.49 3.76
CA GLN A 97 -1.37 3.95 4.13
C GLN A 97 -2.38 3.77 3.00
N LEU A 98 -2.01 4.08 1.76
CA LEU A 98 -2.86 3.79 0.60
C LEU A 98 -3.17 2.31 0.48
N ALA A 99 -2.15 1.45 0.61
CA ALA A 99 -2.35 0.02 0.54
C ALA A 99 -3.28 -0.51 1.65
N LEU A 100 -3.15 0.01 2.87
CA LEU A 100 -4.02 -0.33 3.99
C LEU A 100 -5.48 0.09 3.72
N HIS A 101 -5.71 1.35 3.34
CA HIS A 101 -7.05 1.86 3.09
C HIS A 101 -7.71 1.18 1.87
N LEU A 102 -6.94 0.87 0.82
CA LEU A 102 -7.43 0.09 -0.31
C LEU A 102 -7.85 -1.32 0.11
N LEU A 103 -7.10 -1.99 1.01
CA LEU A 103 -7.50 -3.28 1.56
C LEU A 103 -8.78 -3.19 2.37
N ILE A 104 -8.92 -2.17 3.23
CA ILE A 104 -10.14 -1.93 4.01
C ILE A 104 -11.36 -1.80 3.08
N VAL A 105 -11.25 -0.98 2.03
CA VAL A 105 -12.32 -0.79 1.04
C VAL A 105 -12.56 -2.07 0.23
N CYS A 106 -11.51 -2.81 -0.14
CA CYS A 106 -11.63 -4.10 -0.83
C CYS A 106 -12.43 -5.13 -0.02
N PHE A 107 -12.34 -5.08 1.32
CA PHE A 107 -13.10 -5.93 2.24
C PHE A 107 -14.45 -5.31 2.68
N ASP A 108 -14.98 -4.36 1.92
CA ASP A 108 -16.26 -3.69 2.19
C ASP A 108 -16.32 -3.05 3.58
N ASN A 109 -15.19 -2.50 4.05
CA ASN A 109 -15.05 -1.87 5.37
C ASN A 109 -15.34 -2.80 6.56
N LYS A 110 -15.30 -4.12 6.36
CA LYS A 110 -15.51 -5.14 7.42
C LYS A 110 -14.30 -5.32 8.33
N VAL A 111 -13.16 -4.74 7.97
CA VAL A 111 -11.89 -4.84 8.70
C VAL A 111 -11.39 -3.44 9.04
N LYS A 112 -10.82 -3.26 10.23
CA LYS A 112 -10.35 -1.97 10.75
C LYS A 112 -8.87 -1.97 11.11
N SER A 113 -8.21 -3.12 11.09
CA SER A 113 -6.81 -3.26 11.50
C SER A 113 -6.03 -4.22 10.60
N ALA A 114 -4.70 -4.06 10.58
CA ALA A 114 -3.79 -4.97 9.89
C ALA A 114 -3.93 -6.42 10.36
N GLU A 115 -4.16 -6.64 11.66
CA GLU A 115 -4.36 -7.99 12.22
C GLU A 115 -5.63 -8.64 11.66
N GLU A 116 -6.75 -7.91 11.60
CA GLU A 116 -8.01 -8.40 11.03
C GLU A 116 -7.88 -8.74 9.55
N ILE A 117 -7.22 -7.86 8.77
CA ILE A 117 -6.91 -8.09 7.36
C ILE A 117 -6.14 -9.41 7.19
N LEU A 118 -5.06 -9.59 7.94
CA LEU A 118 -4.22 -10.78 7.82
C LEU A 118 -4.92 -12.06 8.32
N LYS A 119 -5.76 -11.98 9.36
CA LYS A 119 -6.59 -13.12 9.79
C LYS A 119 -7.54 -13.56 8.69
N LEU A 120 -8.21 -12.61 8.02
CA LEU A 120 -9.13 -12.89 6.94
C LEU A 120 -8.41 -13.47 5.72
N LEU A 121 -7.24 -12.92 5.37
CA LEU A 121 -6.41 -13.47 4.30
C LEU A 121 -5.94 -14.90 4.61
N ALA A 122 -5.49 -15.15 5.84
CA ALA A 122 -5.02 -16.46 6.27
C ALA A 122 -6.12 -17.53 6.34
N SER A 123 -7.40 -17.15 6.37
CA SER A 123 -8.55 -18.05 6.41
C SER A 123 -9.20 -18.30 5.03
N VAL A 124 -8.70 -17.67 3.95
CA VAL A 124 -9.24 -17.88 2.61
C VAL A 124 -9.13 -19.34 2.18
N ASN A 125 -10.23 -19.92 1.70
CA ASN A 125 -10.25 -21.25 1.09
C ASN A 125 -9.73 -21.20 -0.36
N LEU A 126 -8.45 -21.51 -0.54
CA LEU A 126 -7.76 -21.48 -1.84
C LEU A 126 -8.12 -22.66 -2.77
N LYS A 127 -8.63 -23.75 -2.21
CA LYS A 127 -9.03 -24.94 -2.98
C LYS A 127 -10.44 -24.84 -3.54
N GLY A 128 -11.26 -23.94 -2.99
CA GLY A 128 -12.63 -23.72 -3.43
C GLY A 128 -12.71 -23.25 -4.88
N ASN A 129 -13.71 -23.74 -5.62
CA ASN A 129 -13.98 -23.30 -6.99
C ASN A 129 -14.39 -21.83 -7.06
N SER A 130 -14.96 -21.28 -5.99
CA SER A 130 -15.34 -19.87 -5.85
C SER A 130 -14.18 -18.93 -5.48
N CYS A 131 -12.95 -19.46 -5.30
CA CYS A 131 -11.80 -18.64 -4.97
C CYS A 131 -11.41 -17.75 -6.16
N ASP A 132 -11.47 -16.44 -5.95
CA ASP A 132 -11.09 -15.42 -6.92
C ASP A 132 -9.60 -15.07 -6.77
N PHE A 133 -8.77 -15.68 -7.61
CA PHE A 133 -7.32 -15.45 -7.60
C PHE A 133 -6.92 -14.06 -8.11
N PHE A 134 -7.77 -13.40 -8.89
CA PHE A 134 -7.51 -12.03 -9.32
C PHE A 134 -7.57 -11.09 -8.13
N LYS A 135 -8.63 -11.17 -7.32
CA LYS A 135 -8.73 -10.43 -6.06
C LYS A 135 -7.62 -10.79 -5.08
N LEU A 136 -7.31 -12.08 -4.93
CA LEU A 136 -6.22 -12.51 -4.06
C LEU A 136 -4.87 -11.93 -4.48
N TYR A 137 -4.60 -11.81 -5.78
CA TYR A 137 -3.37 -11.20 -6.26
C TYR A 137 -3.31 -9.71 -5.87
N ILE A 138 -4.41 -8.98 -6.04
CA ILE A 138 -4.49 -7.58 -5.59
C ILE A 138 -4.21 -7.51 -4.09
N TYR A 139 -4.89 -8.35 -3.29
CA TYR A 139 -4.72 -8.33 -1.84
C TYR A 139 -3.29 -8.68 -1.42
N LEU A 140 -2.66 -9.66 -2.09
CA LEU A 140 -1.28 -10.06 -1.83
C LEU A 140 -0.30 -8.90 -2.07
N VAL A 141 -0.45 -8.19 -3.20
CA VAL A 141 0.42 -7.05 -3.54
C VAL A 141 0.20 -5.88 -2.60
N LEU A 142 -1.06 -5.52 -2.30
CA LEU A 142 -1.35 -4.46 -1.32
C LEU A 142 -0.84 -4.85 0.07
N THR A 143 -0.94 -6.12 0.45
CA THR A 143 -0.46 -6.61 1.75
C THR A 143 1.04 -6.44 1.90
N GLU A 144 1.80 -6.80 0.87
CA GLU A 144 3.24 -6.56 0.82
C GLU A 144 3.58 -5.07 1.02
N LYS A 145 2.81 -4.17 0.39
CA LYS A 145 3.05 -2.73 0.46
C LYS A 145 2.70 -2.14 1.83
N PHE A 146 1.57 -2.52 2.43
CA PHE A 146 1.25 -1.96 3.76
C PHE A 146 2.22 -2.44 4.84
N LEU A 147 2.70 -3.69 4.75
CA LEU A 147 3.65 -4.24 5.72
C LEU A 147 5.02 -3.53 5.73
N LEU A 148 5.28 -2.61 4.80
CA LEU A 148 6.47 -1.75 4.84
C LEU A 148 6.55 -0.91 6.13
N LEU A 149 5.42 -0.48 6.68
CA LEU A 149 5.39 0.32 7.94
C LEU A 149 5.53 -0.54 9.18
N TYR A 150 4.97 -1.74 9.14
CA TYR A 150 5.09 -2.71 10.22
C TYR A 150 6.44 -3.40 10.13
N ARG A 151 7.58 -2.68 10.15
CA ARG A 151 8.93 -3.25 9.98
C ARG A 151 9.08 -4.49 10.90
N PRO A 152 8.83 -5.72 10.41
CA PRO A 152 8.49 -6.83 11.30
C PRO A 152 9.72 -7.67 11.66
N PHE A 153 10.88 -7.30 11.13
CA PHE A 153 12.02 -8.22 11.05
C PHE A 153 12.83 -8.29 12.36
N GLN A 154 12.43 -7.58 13.42
CA GLN A 154 13.10 -7.62 14.72
C GLN A 154 12.24 -8.18 15.86
N GLU A 155 10.91 -8.18 15.73
CA GLU A 155 10.02 -8.67 16.78
C GLU A 155 9.14 -9.83 16.27
N LYS A 156 9.04 -10.91 17.05
CA LYS A 156 8.06 -12.01 16.86
C LYS A 156 6.64 -11.48 17.06
N SER A 157 6.18 -10.64 16.15
CA SER A 157 4.86 -10.05 16.15
C SER A 157 3.87 -11.02 15.50
N LYS A 158 2.68 -11.10 16.09
CA LYS A 158 1.53 -11.83 15.57
C LYS A 158 1.20 -11.49 14.11
N ILE A 159 1.51 -10.27 13.67
CA ILE A 159 1.37 -9.81 12.28
C ILE A 159 2.26 -10.63 11.34
N VAL A 160 3.50 -10.93 11.74
CA VAL A 160 4.45 -11.74 10.97
C VAL A 160 3.97 -13.17 10.82
N ASP A 161 3.48 -13.77 11.89
CA ASP A 161 2.98 -15.13 11.88
C ASP A 161 1.77 -15.28 10.96
N LEU A 162 0.83 -14.34 11.02
CA LEU A 162 -0.34 -14.33 10.14
C LEU A 162 0.05 -14.13 8.68
N TRP A 163 0.99 -13.23 8.40
CA TRP A 163 1.51 -13.00 7.05
C TRP A 163 2.23 -14.23 6.48
N CYS A 164 3.15 -14.82 7.25
CA CYS A 164 3.83 -16.07 6.90
C CYS A 164 2.84 -17.21 6.65
N LYS A 165 1.81 -17.34 7.48
CA LYS A 165 0.75 -18.34 7.30
C LYS A 165 0.00 -18.11 5.99
N TYR A 166 -0.39 -16.88 5.69
CA TYR A 166 -1.08 -16.56 4.44
C TYR A 166 -0.21 -16.86 3.20
N LEU A 167 1.07 -16.47 3.22
CA LEU A 167 2.00 -16.77 2.13
C LEU A 167 2.21 -18.27 1.94
N ARG A 168 2.40 -19.04 3.02
CA ARG A 168 2.52 -20.51 2.95
C ARG A 168 1.25 -21.14 2.38
N ASN A 169 0.08 -20.67 2.77
CA ASN A 169 -1.18 -21.16 2.19
C ASN A 169 -1.22 -20.90 0.68
N CYS A 170 -0.91 -19.68 0.24
CA CYS A 170 -0.88 -19.33 -1.17
C CYS A 170 0.15 -20.13 -1.97
N SER A 171 1.35 -20.36 -1.43
CA SER A 171 2.41 -21.08 -2.14
C SER A 171 2.17 -22.59 -2.22
N THR A 172 1.56 -23.20 -1.19
CA THR A 172 1.43 -24.66 -1.07
C THR A 172 0.06 -25.21 -1.47
N GLN A 173 -1.02 -24.47 -1.22
CA GLN A 173 -2.37 -24.96 -1.48
C GLN A 173 -2.86 -24.70 -2.90
N ILE A 174 -2.24 -23.75 -3.61
CA ILE A 174 -2.49 -23.52 -5.04
C ILE A 174 -1.60 -24.50 -5.82
N THR A 175 -2.21 -25.49 -6.47
CA THR A 175 -1.47 -26.48 -7.26
C THR A 175 -0.79 -25.84 -8.48
N SER A 176 0.34 -26.39 -8.92
CA SER A 176 1.03 -25.97 -10.14
C SER A 176 0.17 -26.17 -11.41
N THR A 177 -0.78 -27.09 -11.35
CA THR A 177 -1.74 -27.42 -12.41
C THR A 177 -3.03 -26.60 -12.34
N ASN A 178 -3.14 -25.64 -11.42
CA ASN A 178 -4.30 -24.76 -11.35
C ASN A 178 -4.19 -23.67 -12.44
N TRP A 179 -4.87 -23.90 -13.55
CA TRP A 179 -4.87 -23.01 -14.72
C TRP A 179 -5.84 -21.82 -14.62
N ARG A 180 -6.52 -21.65 -13.48
CA ARG A 180 -7.38 -20.48 -13.26
C ARG A 180 -6.55 -19.20 -13.35
N SER A 181 -7.14 -18.15 -13.93
CA SER A 181 -6.49 -16.86 -14.11
C SER A 181 -5.89 -16.36 -12.79
N TYR A 182 -4.68 -15.79 -12.83
CA TYR A 182 -3.90 -15.32 -11.67
C TYR A 182 -3.45 -16.37 -10.63
N ALA A 183 -3.90 -17.63 -10.67
CA ALA A 183 -3.51 -18.65 -9.69
C ALA A 183 -1.99 -18.83 -9.62
N SER A 184 -1.34 -18.96 -10.78
CA SER A 184 0.12 -19.08 -10.88
C SER A 184 0.84 -17.82 -10.40
N LYS A 185 0.29 -16.62 -10.67
CA LYS A 185 0.86 -15.34 -10.22
C LYS A 185 0.83 -15.21 -8.69
N VAL A 186 -0.29 -15.55 -8.05
CA VAL A 186 -0.43 -15.57 -6.59
C VAL A 186 0.57 -16.54 -5.98
N ARG A 187 0.62 -17.78 -6.47
CA ARG A 187 1.54 -18.82 -5.99
C ARG A 187 3.00 -18.38 -6.09
N SER A 188 3.43 -17.93 -7.27
CA SER A 188 4.83 -17.55 -7.51
C SER A 188 5.24 -16.33 -6.69
N LYS A 189 4.38 -15.30 -6.61
CA LYS A 189 4.68 -14.12 -5.79
C LYS A 189 4.72 -14.47 -4.30
N ALA A 190 3.80 -15.32 -3.82
CA ALA A 190 3.82 -15.76 -2.42
C ALA A 190 5.09 -16.54 -2.07
N SER A 191 5.53 -17.46 -2.93
CA SER A 191 6.79 -18.18 -2.76
C SER A 191 8.00 -17.24 -2.72
N TYR A 192 8.07 -16.27 -3.64
CA TYR A 192 9.13 -15.28 -3.68
C TYR A 192 9.21 -14.45 -2.39
N LEU A 193 8.06 -13.97 -1.90
CA LEU A 193 8.00 -13.19 -0.65
C LEU A 193 8.40 -14.02 0.56
N LEU A 194 7.98 -15.29 0.62
CA LEU A 194 8.35 -16.20 1.71
C LEU A 194 9.87 -16.44 1.76
N GLN A 195 10.51 -16.63 0.60
CA GLN A 195 11.97 -16.80 0.49
C GLN A 195 12.71 -15.54 0.93
N ASN A 196 12.26 -14.36 0.48
CA ASN A 196 12.87 -13.09 0.88
C ASN A 196 12.79 -12.84 2.39
N MET A 197 11.73 -13.30 3.05
CA MET A 197 11.62 -13.19 4.51
C MET A 197 12.56 -14.15 5.25
N ALA A 198 12.75 -15.37 4.74
CA ALA A 198 13.70 -16.31 5.31
C ALA A 198 15.14 -15.76 5.25
N LEU A 199 15.53 -15.18 4.10
CA LEU A 199 16.86 -14.58 3.91
C LEU A 199 17.12 -13.41 4.87
N LYS A 200 16.12 -12.57 5.13
CA LYS A 200 16.22 -11.44 6.07
C LYS A 200 16.29 -11.85 7.54
N SER A 201 15.88 -13.07 7.89
CA SER A 201 15.98 -13.60 9.26
C SER A 201 17.33 -14.26 9.57
N SER A 202 18.13 -14.56 8.52
CA SER A 202 19.46 -15.17 8.61
C SER A 202 20.62 -14.17 8.52
N SER A 203 20.31 -12.88 8.36
CA SER A 203 21.25 -11.74 8.27
C SER A 203 21.10 -10.83 9.48
#